data_AF-A0A1G2HHV4-F1
#
_entry.id   AF-A0A1G2HHV4-F1
#
_cell.length_a   1.000
_cell.length_b   1.000
_cell.length_c   1.000
_cell.angle_alpha   90.00
_cell.angle_beta   90.00
_cell.angle_gamma   90.00
#
_symmetry.space_group_name_H-M   'P 1'
#
loop_
_entity.id
_entity.type
_entity.pdbx_description
1 polymer ?
#
loop_
_entity_poly.entity_id
_entity_poly.type
_entity_poly.pdbx_seq_one_letter_code
_entity_poly.pdbx_strand_id
1 'polypeptide(L)'
;MAHTKAAGTTKLGRDSISKRLGVKLFGGQAVNAGNVIVRQHGTKIIPGKNVKLGKDDTIYAVRNGVIKFRTIRKLGFDGRRRIAKVIDVL
;
A
#
# COMPACT_ATOMS: atom_id res chain seq x y z
N MET A 1 -42.74 2.98 36.89
CA MET A 1 -41.73 2.23 36.10
C MET A 1 -42.46 1.30 35.14
N ALA A 2 -42.27 1.48 33.84
CA ALA A 2 -42.43 0.42 32.83
C ALA A 2 -41.76 0.92 31.54
N HIS A 3 -40.70 0.22 31.16
CA HIS A 3 -39.81 0.57 30.07
C HIS A 3 -40.46 0.32 28.72
N THR A 4 -40.27 1.23 27.78
CA THR A 4 -39.84 0.84 26.44
C THR A 4 -38.76 1.81 26.00
N LYS A 5 -37.49 1.41 26.21
CA LYS A 5 -36.39 1.99 25.46
C LYS A 5 -36.75 1.79 23.99
N ALA A 6 -37.08 2.88 23.28
CA ALA A 6 -37.21 2.85 21.84
C ALA A 6 -35.82 2.52 21.27
N ALA A 7 -35.51 1.23 21.16
CA ALA A 7 -34.30 0.76 20.53
C ALA A 7 -34.50 0.93 19.02
N GLY A 8 -34.11 2.10 18.50
CA GLY A 8 -34.03 2.32 17.07
C GLY A 8 -33.11 1.27 16.45
N THR A 9 -33.63 0.45 15.54
CA THR A 9 -32.85 -0.57 14.83
C THR A 9 -31.88 0.13 13.88
N THR A 10 -30.59 -0.21 13.95
CA THR A 10 -29.57 0.39 13.07
C THR A 10 -29.68 -0.20 11.66
N LYS A 11 -29.97 0.66 10.66
CA LYS A 11 -29.97 0.29 9.23
C LYS A 11 -28.55 0.21 8.61
N LEU A 12 -27.51 0.51 9.39
CA LEU A 12 -26.13 0.80 8.93
C LEU A 12 -25.09 -0.17 9.52
N GLY A 13 -25.27 -1.47 9.30
CA GLY A 13 -24.34 -2.53 9.74
C GLY A 13 -23.49 -3.15 8.61
N ARG A 14 -23.30 -2.44 7.50
CA ARG A 14 -22.54 -2.97 6.35
C ARG A 14 -21.08 -2.57 6.45
N ASP A 15 -20.19 -3.55 6.42
CA ASP A 15 -18.75 -3.34 6.28
C ASP A 15 -18.19 -4.28 5.21
N SER A 16 -17.11 -3.85 4.57
CA SER A 16 -16.39 -4.62 3.57
C SER A 16 -15.31 -5.49 4.21
N ILE A 17 -15.06 -6.66 3.64
CA ILE A 17 -13.98 -7.53 4.12
C ILE A 17 -12.62 -6.84 3.96
N SER A 18 -11.78 -6.95 5.00
CA SER A 18 -10.39 -6.46 4.98
C SER A 18 -9.61 -6.99 3.78
N LYS A 19 -8.96 -6.08 3.04
CA LYS A 19 -8.21 -6.39 1.82
C LYS A 19 -6.75 -6.79 2.07
N ARG A 20 -6.31 -6.84 3.33
CA ARG A 20 -4.94 -7.22 3.74
C ARG A 20 -3.85 -6.44 2.97
N LEU A 21 -4.08 -5.15 2.74
CA LEU A 21 -3.11 -4.24 2.12
C LEU A 21 -1.89 -4.05 3.03
N GLY A 22 -0.85 -3.42 2.49
CA GLY A 22 0.37 -3.07 3.22
C GLY A 22 1.63 -3.71 2.66
N VAL A 23 2.73 -3.44 3.37
CA VAL A 23 4.07 -3.97 3.06
C VAL A 23 4.12 -5.45 3.40
N LYS A 24 4.70 -6.24 2.50
CA LYS A 24 4.90 -7.70 2.64
C LYS A 24 6.35 -8.04 2.89
N LEU A 25 7.25 -7.28 2.28
CA LEU A 25 8.69 -7.38 2.51
C LEU A 25 9.26 -6.01 2.87
N PHE A 26 10.04 -5.97 3.95
CA PHE A 26 10.62 -4.77 4.52
C PHE A 26 12.04 -4.48 3.99
N GLY A 27 12.55 -3.29 4.28
CA GLY A 27 13.89 -2.90 3.86
C GLY A 27 14.96 -3.80 4.47
N GLY A 28 15.98 -4.15 3.68
CA GLY A 28 17.06 -5.05 4.06
C GLY A 28 16.76 -6.54 3.87
N GLN A 29 15.53 -6.91 3.49
CA GLN A 29 15.18 -8.30 3.23
C GLN A 29 15.61 -8.72 1.82
N ALA A 30 16.08 -9.96 1.70
CA ALA A 30 16.32 -10.60 0.41
C ALA A 30 14.99 -10.86 -0.31
N VAL A 31 14.99 -10.69 -1.62
CA VAL A 31 13.81 -10.86 -2.46
C VAL A 31 14.18 -11.63 -3.72
N ASN A 32 13.26 -12.48 -4.18
CA ASN A 32 13.35 -13.13 -5.47
C ASN A 32 12.48 -12.42 -6.51
N ALA A 33 12.81 -12.58 -7.79
CA ALA A 33 11.98 -12.12 -8.88
C ALA A 33 10.56 -12.72 -8.76
N GLY A 34 9.55 -11.87 -8.94
CA GLY A 34 8.13 -12.22 -8.78
C GLY A 34 7.58 -11.99 -7.37
N ASN A 35 8.42 -11.82 -6.35
CA ASN A 35 7.91 -11.59 -4.99
C ASN A 35 7.16 -10.25 -4.88
N VAL A 36 6.03 -10.28 -4.18
CA VAL A 36 5.25 -9.09 -3.85
C VAL A 36 5.89 -8.36 -2.69
N ILE A 37 6.18 -7.07 -2.88
CA ILE A 37 6.79 -6.21 -1.87
C ILE A 37 5.72 -5.41 -1.12
N VAL A 38 4.75 -4.83 -1.82
CA VAL A 38 3.67 -4.03 -1.24
C VAL A 38 2.37 -4.25 -2.00
N ARG A 39 1.26 -4.44 -1.27
CA ARG A 39 -0.10 -4.30 -1.81
C ARG A 39 -0.68 -2.96 -1.37
N GLN A 40 -1.12 -2.13 -2.31
CA GLN A 40 -1.63 -0.79 -2.03
C GLN A 40 -2.78 -0.44 -2.95
N HIS A 41 -3.52 0.61 -2.61
CA HIS A 41 -4.41 1.30 -3.54
C HIS A 41 -3.80 2.65 -3.88
N GLY A 42 -3.67 2.93 -5.17
CA GLY A 42 -2.91 4.05 -5.70
C GLY A 42 -1.41 3.94 -5.40
N THR A 43 -0.64 4.87 -5.97
CA THR A 43 0.82 4.91 -5.80
C THR A 43 1.21 5.72 -4.55
N LYS A 44 0.95 5.15 -3.36
CA LYS A 44 1.47 5.69 -2.09
C LYS A 44 2.98 5.52 -2.03
N ILE A 45 3.44 4.33 -2.39
CA ILE A 45 4.84 4.00 -2.64
C ILE A 45 5.02 3.85 -4.15
N ILE A 46 6.15 4.32 -4.66
CA ILE A 46 6.45 4.40 -6.09
C ILE A 46 7.46 3.28 -6.43
N PRO A 47 7.28 2.56 -7.55
CA PRO A 47 8.27 1.59 -8.01
C PRO A 47 9.55 2.33 -8.45
N GLY A 48 10.69 1.78 -8.06
CA GLY A 48 12.02 2.25 -8.44
C GLY A 48 12.75 1.23 -9.32
N LYS A 49 14.04 1.03 -9.07
CA LYS A 49 14.91 0.13 -9.82
C LYS A 49 14.55 -1.34 -9.58
N ASN A 50 14.52 -2.15 -10.64
CA ASN A 50 14.25 -3.60 -10.61
C ASN A 50 12.91 -4.00 -9.97
N VAL A 51 11.94 -3.08 -10.00
CA VAL A 51 10.63 -3.22 -9.38
C VAL A 51 9.58 -2.73 -10.38
N LYS A 52 8.42 -3.39 -10.44
CA LYS A 52 7.32 -2.99 -11.32
C LYS A 52 6.01 -2.86 -10.56
N LEU A 53 5.08 -2.13 -11.18
CA LEU A 53 3.71 -1.94 -10.71
C LEU A 53 2.79 -2.90 -11.46
N GLY A 54 1.92 -3.60 -10.74
CA GLY A 54 0.83 -4.39 -11.28
C GLY A 54 -0.38 -3.53 -11.65
N LYS A 55 -1.38 -4.16 -12.29
CA LYS A 55 -2.65 -3.49 -12.66
C LYS A 55 -3.44 -2.99 -11.44
N ASP A 56 -3.28 -3.65 -10.30
CA ASP A 56 -3.92 -3.34 -9.03
C ASP A 56 -3.06 -2.46 -8.11
N ASP A 57 -2.06 -1.76 -8.68
CA ASP A 57 -1.05 -0.97 -7.97
C ASP A 57 -0.11 -1.77 -7.04
N THR A 58 -0.15 -3.11 -7.08
CA THR A 58 0.76 -3.97 -6.33
C THR A 58 2.19 -3.82 -6.84
N ILE A 59 3.15 -3.69 -5.93
CA ILE A 59 4.57 -3.57 -6.24
C ILE A 59 5.24 -4.94 -6.09
N TYR A 60 5.95 -5.39 -7.12
CA TYR A 60 6.66 -6.67 -7.13
C TYR A 60 8.10 -6.53 -7.67
N ALA A 61 8.98 -7.43 -7.24
CA ALA A 61 10.37 -7.49 -7.67
C ALA A 61 10.49 -8.11 -9.06
N VAL A 62 11.29 -7.52 -9.93
CA VAL A 62 11.61 -8.07 -11.26
C VAL A 62 12.90 -8.89 -11.24
N ARG A 63 13.79 -8.60 -10.28
CA ARG A 63 15.07 -9.27 -10.11
C ARG A 63 15.25 -9.71 -8.66
N ASN A 64 16.08 -10.73 -8.45
CA ASN A 64 16.58 -11.08 -7.12
C ASN A 64 17.48 -9.96 -6.59
N GLY A 65 17.47 -9.74 -5.27
CA GLY A 65 18.31 -8.74 -4.64
C GLY A 65 17.87 -8.40 -3.23
N VAL A 66 18.20 -7.21 -2.75
CA VAL A 66 17.81 -6.70 -1.43
C VAL A 66 16.95 -5.46 -1.57
N ILE A 67 15.87 -5.40 -0.77
CA ILE A 67 14.91 -4.29 -0.80
C ILE A 67 15.50 -3.05 -0.12
N LYS A 68 15.47 -1.92 -0.83
CA LYS A 68 15.85 -0.61 -0.30
C LYS A 68 14.72 0.38 -0.48
N PHE A 69 14.36 1.06 0.61
CA PHE A 69 13.44 2.19 0.57
C PHE A 69 14.22 3.50 0.53
N ARG A 70 13.81 4.41 -0.34
CA ARG A 70 14.30 5.79 -0.36
C ARG A 70 13.15 6.79 -0.35
N THR A 71 13.43 7.99 0.09
CA THR A 71 12.44 9.06 0.18
C THR A 71 12.75 10.14 -0.86
N ILE A 72 11.74 10.55 -1.62
CA ILE A 72 11.86 11.61 -2.64
C ILE A 72 10.80 12.69 -2.41
N ARG A 73 11.08 13.90 -2.92
CA ARG A 73 10.07 14.96 -3.07
C ARG A 73 9.48 14.86 -4.47
N LYS A 74 8.19 14.55 -4.57
CA LYS A 74 7.44 14.48 -5.84
C LYS A 74 6.54 15.71 -5.97
N LEU A 75 6.61 16.36 -7.13
CA LEU A 75 5.65 17.42 -7.50
C LEU A 75 4.31 16.77 -7.82
N GLY A 76 3.24 17.21 -7.14
CA GLY A 76 1.86 16.88 -7.46
C GLY A 76 1.39 17.63 -8.69
N PHE A 77 0.26 17.19 -9.28
CA PHE A 77 -0.32 17.85 -10.45
C PHE A 77 -0.78 19.28 -10.11
N ASP A 78 -1.14 19.52 -8.85
CA ASP A 78 -1.57 20.78 -8.25
C ASP A 78 -0.38 21.72 -7.92
N GLY A 79 0.83 21.38 -8.33
CA GLY A 79 2.05 22.14 -8.04
C GLY A 79 2.55 21.99 -6.59
N ARG A 80 1.84 21.27 -5.73
CA ARG A 80 2.28 21.02 -4.34
C ARG A 80 3.31 19.90 -4.30
N ARG A 81 4.37 20.07 -3.52
CA ARG A 81 5.38 19.03 -3.30
C ARG A 81 4.93 18.09 -2.19
N ARG A 82 4.91 16.79 -2.46
CA ARG A 82 4.67 15.75 -1.44
C ARG A 82 5.90 14.86 -1.26
N ILE A 83 6.07 14.37 -0.04
CA ILE A 83 7.09 13.35 0.27
C ILE A 83 6.52 12.00 -0.16
N ALA A 84 7.27 11.25 -0.98
CA ALA A 84 6.90 9.92 -1.44
C ALA A 84 8.04 8.93 -1.19
N LYS A 85 7.68 7.68 -0.87
CA LYS A 85 8.65 6.59 -0.76
C LYS A 85 8.80 5.89 -2.11
N VAL A 86 10.02 5.47 -2.42
CA VAL A 86 10.37 4.69 -3.60
C VAL A 86 11.00 3.38 -3.12
N ILE A 87 10.65 2.28 -3.79
CA ILE A 87 11.25 0.95 -3.53
C ILE A 87 12.19 0.59 -4.67
N ASP A 88 13.42 0.27 -4.33
CA ASP A 88 14.41 -0.28 -5.24
C ASP A 88 14.77 -1.70 -4.78
N VAL A 89 15.08 -2.58 -5.73
CA VAL A 89 15.77 -3.85 -5.46
C VAL A 89 17.19 -3.74 -6.01
N LEU A 90 18.16 -3.85 -5.11
CA LEU A 90 19.60 -3.77 -5.42
C LEU A 90 20.20 -5.15 -5.59
#